data_AF-A0A961ZY78-F1
#
_entry.id   AF-A0A961ZY78-F1
#
_cell.length_a   1.000
_cell.length_b   1.000
_cell.length_c   1.000
_cell.angle_alpha   90.00
_cell.angle_beta   90.00
_cell.angle_gamma   90.00
#
_symmetry.space_group_name_H-M   'P 1'
#
loop_
_entity.id
_entity.type
_entity.pdbx_description
1 polymer ?
#
loop_
_entity_poly.entity_id
_entity_poly.type
_entity_poly.pdbx_seq_one_letter_code
_entity_poly.pdbx_strand_id
1 'polypeptide(L)'
;MLKGVRADYERRRDLPRLIAVWPHEIESDDDAVRVIIMRKLRAALRAERQRGLAGHWTYDVTRHAQLARAYRNELTRLGGKGPSKGETRNKPRVRQQQSKPNR
;
A
#
# COMPACT_ATOMS: atom_id res chain seq x y z
N MET A 1 -2.67 -5.66 -33.75
CA MET A 1 -2.36 -4.73 -32.64
C MET A 1 -2.81 -5.38 -31.33
N LEU A 2 -1.96 -6.20 -30.70
CA LEU A 2 -2.34 -6.92 -29.47
C LEU A 2 -2.16 -5.98 -28.27
N LYS A 3 -3.25 -5.37 -27.78
CA LYS A 3 -3.28 -4.74 -26.45
C LYS A 3 -3.05 -5.85 -25.43
N GLY A 4 -1.79 -6.04 -25.03
CA GLY A 4 -1.39 -7.05 -24.06
C GLY A 4 -2.22 -6.92 -22.79
N VAL A 5 -2.91 -8.00 -22.44
CA VAL A 5 -3.65 -8.15 -21.19
C VAL A 5 -2.66 -7.92 -20.05
N ARG A 6 -2.67 -6.73 -19.45
CA ARG A 6 -1.92 -6.45 -18.22
C ARG A 6 -2.60 -7.24 -17.11
N ALA A 7 -2.29 -8.52 -16.94
CA ALA A 7 -2.94 -9.41 -15.96
C ALA A 7 -3.10 -8.74 -14.59
N ASP A 8 -4.31 -8.31 -14.20
CA ASP A 8 -4.48 -7.32 -13.13
C ASP A 8 -3.72 -7.71 -11.84
N TYR A 9 -3.04 -6.71 -11.27
CA TYR A 9 -2.34 -6.89 -9.99
C TYR A 9 -3.38 -7.17 -8.90
N GLU A 10 -3.25 -8.33 -8.27
CA GLU A 10 -4.14 -8.79 -7.23
C GLU A 10 -3.36 -8.91 -5.93
N ARG A 11 -3.68 -8.04 -4.97
CA ARG A 11 -2.91 -7.88 -3.73
C ARG A 11 -2.74 -9.18 -2.94
N ARG A 12 -3.82 -9.95 -2.79
CA ARG A 12 -3.86 -11.23 -2.05
C ARG A 12 -2.99 -12.31 -2.69
N ARG A 13 -2.98 -12.34 -4.03
CA ARG A 13 -2.22 -13.32 -4.80
C ARG A 13 -0.75 -12.92 -4.94
N ASP A 14 -0.48 -11.67 -5.26
CA ASP A 14 0.82 -11.25 -5.77
C ASP A 14 1.77 -10.80 -4.65
N LEU A 15 1.31 -10.07 -3.62
CA LEU A 15 2.20 -9.54 -2.58
C LEU A 15 2.97 -10.61 -1.79
N PRO A 16 2.35 -11.71 -1.32
CA PRO A 16 3.06 -12.72 -0.52
C PRO A 16 4.23 -13.38 -1.25
N ARG A 17 4.19 -13.41 -2.59
CA ARG A 17 5.25 -13.98 -3.43
C ARG A 17 6.41 -13.00 -3.66
N LEU A 18 6.15 -11.70 -3.49
CA LEU A 18 7.10 -10.63 -3.78
C LEU A 18 7.81 -10.13 -2.52
N ILE A 19 7.09 -9.99 -1.41
CA ILE A 19 7.60 -9.43 -0.16
C ILE A 19 7.00 -10.13 1.06
N ALA A 20 7.68 -10.01 2.20
CA ALA A 20 7.14 -10.45 3.48
C ALA A 20 6.00 -9.51 3.93
N VAL A 21 4.77 -10.01 3.81
CA VAL A 21 3.54 -9.33 4.24
C VAL A 21 2.73 -10.24 5.15
N TRP A 22 2.11 -9.65 6.16
CA TRP A 22 1.16 -10.34 7.02
C TRP A 22 -0.24 -10.33 6.41
N PRO A 23 -1.10 -11.34 6.71
CA PRO A 23 -2.48 -11.37 6.22
C PRO A 23 -3.25 -10.08 6.50
N HIS A 24 -3.14 -9.52 7.71
CA HIS A 24 -3.82 -8.27 8.07
C HIS A 24 -3.35 -7.06 7.25
N GLU A 25 -2.10 -7.03 6.79
CA GLU A 25 -1.61 -5.94 5.93
C GLU A 25 -2.23 -6.02 4.53
N ILE A 26 -2.43 -7.25 4.03
CA ILE A 26 -3.02 -7.51 2.71
C ILE A 26 -4.50 -7.08 2.71
N GLU A 27 -5.21 -7.35 3.78
CA GLU A 27 -6.65 -7.11 3.90
C GLU A 27 -7.00 -5.65 4.22
N SER A 28 -6.04 -4.88 4.75
CA SER A 28 -6.30 -3.49 5.12
C SER A 28 -6.36 -2.54 3.93
N ASP A 29 -7.42 -1.74 3.88
CA ASP A 29 -7.59 -0.62 2.95
C ASP A 29 -7.06 0.72 3.47
N ASP A 30 -6.40 0.72 4.63
CA ASP A 30 -5.77 1.88 5.24
C ASP A 30 -4.55 2.35 4.44
N ASP A 31 -4.46 3.66 4.22
CA ASP A 31 -3.35 4.31 3.56
C ASP A 31 -2.06 4.21 4.39
N ALA A 32 -2.15 4.16 5.72
CA ALA A 32 -0.99 3.92 6.58
C ALA A 32 -0.35 2.54 6.31
N VAL A 33 -1.18 1.50 6.22
CA VAL A 33 -0.73 0.14 5.86
C VAL A 33 -0.18 0.11 4.43
N ARG A 34 -0.83 0.84 3.50
CA ARG A 34 -0.35 0.97 2.12
C ARG A 34 1.04 1.58 2.03
N VAL A 35 1.33 2.63 2.81
CA VAL A 35 2.67 3.24 2.89
C VAL A 35 3.70 2.24 3.39
N ILE A 36 3.37 1.40 4.38
CA ILE A 36 4.26 0.33 4.87
C ILE A 36 4.58 -0.67 3.76
N ILE A 37 3.55 -1.15 3.04
CA ILE A 37 3.71 -2.07 1.91
C ILE A 37 4.60 -1.44 0.81
N MET A 38 4.35 -0.17 0.47
CA MET A 38 5.17 0.55 -0.52
C MET A 38 6.63 0.68 -0.11
N ARG A 39 6.93 0.89 1.19
CA ARG A 39 8.30 0.89 1.71
C ARG A 39 8.97 -0.48 1.53
N LYS A 40 8.26 -1.57 1.83
CA LYS A 40 8.75 -2.95 1.61
C LYS A 40 9.03 -3.22 0.13
N LEU A 41 8.13 -2.82 -0.77
CA LEU A 41 8.31 -2.96 -2.22
C LEU A 41 9.51 -2.17 -2.73
N ARG A 42 9.71 -0.93 -2.26
CA ARG A 42 10.87 -0.10 -2.63
C ARG A 42 12.18 -0.73 -2.16
N ALA A 43 12.22 -1.28 -0.94
CA ALA A 43 13.39 -1.97 -0.43
C ALA A 43 13.73 -3.20 -1.28
N ALA A 44 12.72 -4.02 -1.62
CA ALA A 44 12.90 -5.19 -2.48
C ALA A 44 13.38 -4.81 -3.89
N LEU A 45 12.81 -3.77 -4.50
CA LEU A 45 13.27 -3.25 -5.80
C LEU A 45 14.73 -2.80 -5.77
N ARG A 46 15.12 -2.10 -4.70
CA ARG A 46 16.51 -1.67 -4.55
C ARG A 46 17.44 -2.88 -4.43
N ALA A 47 17.09 -3.88 -3.63
CA ALA A 47 17.86 -5.10 -3.50
C ALA A 47 18.01 -5.82 -4.85
N GLU A 48 16.91 -5.98 -5.60
CA GLU A 48 16.92 -6.63 -6.91
C GLU A 48 17.80 -5.86 -7.92
N ARG A 49 17.70 -4.53 -7.93
CA ARG A 49 18.56 -3.68 -8.77
C ARG A 49 20.04 -3.82 -8.40
N GLN A 50 20.37 -3.87 -7.11
CA GLN A 50 21.76 -4.05 -6.68
C GLN A 50 22.31 -5.41 -7.11
N ARG A 51 21.52 -6.48 -7.03
CA ARG A 51 21.90 -7.80 -7.55
C ARG A 51 22.18 -7.77 -9.04
N GLY A 52 21.29 -7.14 -9.82
CA GLY A 52 21.49 -6.99 -11.26
C GLY A 52 22.75 -6.21 -11.62
N LEU A 53 23.03 -5.12 -10.90
CA LEU A 53 24.26 -4.34 -11.09
C LEU A 53 25.53 -5.10 -10.71
N ALA A 54 25.46 -5.97 -9.71
CA ALA A 54 26.58 -6.81 -9.28
C ALA A 54 26.80 -8.05 -10.17
N GLY A 55 25.97 -8.25 -11.21
CA GLY A 55 25.99 -9.48 -12.01
C GLY A 55 25.65 -10.73 -11.18
N HIS A 56 24.92 -10.56 -10.08
CA HIS A 56 24.62 -11.64 -9.16
C HIS A 56 23.68 -12.65 -9.82
N TRP A 57 24.02 -13.94 -9.75
CA TRP A 57 23.31 -15.01 -10.44
C TRP A 57 21.82 -15.13 -10.06
N THR A 58 21.44 -14.67 -8.88
CA THR A 58 20.03 -14.66 -8.41
C THR A 58 19.23 -13.47 -8.93
N TYR A 59 19.81 -12.59 -9.74
CA TYR A 59 19.06 -11.47 -10.31
C TYR A 59 17.96 -12.01 -11.23
N ASP A 60 16.72 -11.65 -10.93
CA ASP A 60 15.56 -12.06 -11.70
C ASP A 60 14.82 -10.83 -12.26
N VAL A 61 14.91 -10.65 -13.59
CA VAL A 61 14.24 -9.57 -14.31
C VAL A 61 12.71 -9.66 -14.25
N THR A 62 12.17 -10.89 -14.18
CA THR A 62 10.74 -11.13 -14.05
C THR A 62 10.27 -10.69 -12.67
N ARG A 63 10.99 -11.08 -11.62
CA ARG A 63 10.73 -10.61 -10.25
C ARG A 63 10.84 -9.10 -10.14
N HIS A 64 11.84 -8.49 -10.77
CA HIS A 64 11.99 -7.03 -10.82
C HIS A 64 10.75 -6.37 -11.45
N ALA A 65 10.28 -6.86 -12.60
CA ALA A 65 9.10 -6.34 -13.28
C ALA A 65 7.82 -6.48 -12.45
N GLN A 66 7.65 -7.62 -11.77
CA GLN A 66 6.52 -7.86 -10.85
C GLN A 66 6.53 -6.91 -9.65
N LEU A 67 7.70 -6.70 -9.02
CA LEU A 67 7.87 -5.73 -7.95
C LEU A 67 7.53 -4.30 -8.41
N ALA A 68 8.04 -3.88 -9.57
CA ALA A 68 7.78 -2.56 -10.14
C ALA A 68 6.31 -2.37 -10.51
N ARG A 69 5.65 -3.45 -10.95
CA ARG A 69 4.22 -3.46 -11.22
C ARG A 69 3.40 -3.31 -9.93
N ALA A 70 3.68 -4.11 -8.89
CA ALA A 70 2.98 -4.01 -7.62
C ALA A 70 3.12 -2.61 -7.02
N TYR A 71 4.33 -2.04 -7.03
CA TYR A 71 4.60 -0.69 -6.52
C TYR A 71 3.76 0.38 -7.21
N ARG A 72 3.68 0.36 -8.55
CA ARG A 72 2.86 1.32 -9.32
C ARG A 72 1.38 1.19 -8.99
N ASN A 73 0.87 -0.03 -8.85
CA ASN A 73 -0.54 -0.25 -8.49
C ASN A 73 -0.86 0.25 -7.08
N GLU A 74 0.02 0.02 -6.09
CA GLU A 74 -0.17 0.56 -4.75
C GLU A 74 -0.09 2.09 -4.72
N LEU A 75 0.79 2.70 -5.53
CA LEU A 75 0.85 4.15 -5.69
C LEU A 75 -0.44 4.72 -6.30
N THR A 76 -0.98 4.10 -7.34
CA THR A 76 -2.27 4.51 -7.93
C THR A 76 -3.41 4.37 -6.92
N ARG A 77 -3.41 3.34 -6.07
CA ARG A 77 -4.41 3.18 -5.02
C ARG A 77 -4.32 4.26 -3.94
N LEU A 78 -3.11 4.75 -3.63
CA LEU A 78 -2.91 5.85 -2.70
C LEU A 78 -3.39 7.20 -3.29
N GLY A 79 -3.10 7.44 -4.58
CA GLY A 79 -3.51 8.67 -5.27
C GLY A 79 -4.96 8.70 -5.76
N GLY A 80 -5.61 7.54 -5.88
CA GLY A 80 -7.00 7.40 -6.36
C GLY A 80 -8.07 7.71 -5.31
N LYS A 81 -7.70 7.89 -4.04
CA LYS A 81 -8.57 8.41 -3.00
C LYS A 81 -8.44 9.93 -2.95
N GLY A 82 -9.23 10.64 -3.77
CA GLY A 82 -9.75 11.94 -3.35
C GLY A 82 -10.48 11.78 -2.00
N PRO A 83 -10.66 12.85 -1.20
CA PRO A 83 -11.14 12.75 0.18
C PRO A 83 -12.36 11.85 0.22
N SER A 84 -12.21 10.69 0.87
CA SER A 84 -13.31 9.74 1.02
C SER A 84 -14.40 10.46 1.83
N LYS A 85 -15.46 10.90 1.15
CA LYS A 85 -16.74 11.27 1.74
C LYS A 85 -17.23 10.05 2.54
N GLY A 86 -16.86 9.96 3.81
CA GLY A 86 -17.14 8.78 4.63
C GLY A 86 -16.68 8.91 6.09
N GLU A 87 -15.67 9.73 6.38
CA GLU A 87 -15.30 10.01 7.78
C GLU A 87 -16.23 11.06 8.40
N THR A 88 -17.48 10.67 8.61
CA THR A 88 -18.29 11.23 9.70
C THR A 88 -17.71 10.71 11.01
N ARG A 89 -16.57 11.27 11.42
CA ARG A 89 -16.15 11.20 12.82
C ARG A 89 -17.14 12.03 13.62
N ASN A 90 -18.19 11.35 14.03
CA ASN A 90 -19.18 11.79 15.00
C ASN A 90 -18.43 12.16 16.30
N LYS A 91 -18.02 13.42 16.45
CA LYS A 91 -17.65 13.95 17.76
C LYS A 91 -18.97 14.19 18.50
N PRO A 92 -19.18 13.63 19.70
CA PRO A 92 -20.32 14.07 20.51
C PRO A 92 -20.19 15.57 20.71
N ARG A 93 -21.24 16.32 20.33
CA ARG A 93 -21.44 17.69 20.79
C ARG A 93 -21.37 17.64 22.31
N VAL A 94 -20.26 18.11 22.89
CA VAL A 94 -20.21 18.48 24.29
C VAL A 94 -21.20 19.63 24.45
N ARG A 95 -22.44 19.29 24.82
CA ARG A 95 -23.46 20.26 25.18
C ARG A 95 -23.05 20.77 26.56
N GLN A 96 -22.58 22.01 26.58
CA GLN A 96 -22.46 22.82 27.78
C GLN A 96 -23.71 22.64 28.65
N GLN A 97 -23.53 22.19 29.88
CA GLN A 97 -24.48 22.46 30.94
C GLN A 97 -23.76 23.27 32.00
N GLN A 98 -24.10 24.55 31.97
CA GLN A 98 -23.92 25.50 33.03
C GLN A 98 -24.49 24.88 34.32
N SER A 99 -23.73 24.91 35.39
CA SER A 99 -24.29 24.90 36.74
C SER A 99 -23.61 26.06 37.47
N LYS A 100 -24.43 27.10 37.67
CA LYS A 100 -24.16 28.33 38.42
C LYS A 100 -23.74 28.03 39.87
N PRO A 101 -23.14 29.01 40.57
CA PRO A 101 -22.39 28.79 41.81
C PRO A 101 -23.34 28.55 42.98
N ASN A 102 -22.85 27.87 44.02
CA ASN A 102 -23.60 27.70 45.26
C ASN A 102 -22.78 28.28 46.44
N ARG A 103 -23.34 29.36 46.99
CA ARG A 103 -23.14 30.00 48.30
C ARG A 103 -21.74 30.38 48.79
#